data_AF-A0A928GKA5-F1
#
_entry.id   AF-A0A928GKA5-F1
#
_cell.length_a   1.000
_cell.length_b   1.000
_cell.length_c   1.000
_cell.angle_alpha   90.00
_cell.angle_beta   90.00
_cell.angle_gamma   90.00
#
_symmetry.space_group_name_H-M   'P 1'
#
loop_
_entity.id
_entity.type
_entity.pdbx_description
1 polymer ?
#
loop_
_entity_poly.entity_id
_entity_poly.type
_entity_poly.pdbx_seq_one_letter_code
_entity_poly.pdbx_strand_id
1 'polypeptide(L)'
;MKKTLSILFVALFAVASAVHAKGDDEKPVYLFGASFAFSDSVVYFTEIMPVEGAKLDDKTKFLLHRQYYAYELKDYMNFQENMPGRTSVIYFSDKRSKLEKQEAKIRKRLVEKEGKTVRYLGDKFKFVKP
;
A
#
# COMPACT_ATOMS: atom_id res chain seq x y z
N MET A 1 -52.85 -28.79 7.57
CA MET A 1 -53.15 -28.33 8.95
C MET A 1 -52.77 -29.41 9.97
N LYS A 2 -51.56 -29.36 10.55
CA LYS A 2 -51.14 -29.96 11.84
C LYS A 2 -49.85 -29.23 12.25
N LYS A 3 -49.93 -28.07 12.93
CA LYS A 3 -49.59 -27.89 14.36
C LYS A 3 -48.50 -28.85 14.85
N THR A 4 -47.30 -28.34 15.15
CA THR A 4 -46.74 -28.29 16.52
C THR A 4 -45.45 -27.49 16.55
N LEU A 5 -45.48 -26.48 17.42
CA LEU A 5 -44.41 -25.65 17.93
C LEU A 5 -43.54 -26.46 18.91
N SER A 6 -42.29 -25.98 19.11
CA SER A 6 -41.32 -26.31 20.18
C SER A 6 -40.25 -27.35 19.83
N ILE A 7 -38.97 -26.93 19.77
CA ILE A 7 -38.05 -26.98 20.92
C ILE A 7 -36.74 -26.24 20.55
N LEU A 8 -36.31 -25.44 21.52
CA LEU A 8 -35.09 -24.67 21.64
C LEU A 8 -33.83 -25.57 21.59
N PHE A 9 -32.88 -25.31 20.70
CA PHE A 9 -31.49 -25.77 20.84
C PHE A 9 -30.55 -24.57 20.75
N VAL A 10 -30.08 -24.14 21.91
CA VAL A 10 -28.96 -23.24 22.12
C VAL A 10 -27.68 -24.03 21.87
N ALA A 11 -26.87 -23.63 20.90
CA ALA A 11 -25.41 -23.86 20.90
C ALA A 11 -24.73 -23.14 19.73
N LEU A 12 -24.30 -21.91 20.00
CA LEU A 12 -22.92 -21.47 19.81
C LEU A 12 -22.17 -21.97 18.56
N PHE A 13 -22.29 -21.25 17.44
CA PHE A 13 -21.19 -21.13 16.47
C PHE A 13 -21.19 -19.71 15.88
N ALA A 14 -21.03 -18.71 16.76
CA ALA A 14 -20.41 -17.47 16.37
C ALA A 14 -18.92 -17.76 16.16
N VAL A 15 -18.54 -18.28 14.99
CA VAL A 15 -17.14 -18.21 14.56
C VAL A 15 -16.93 -16.77 14.13
N ALA A 16 -16.67 -15.91 15.12
CA ALA A 16 -15.88 -14.74 14.88
C ALA A 16 -14.55 -15.25 14.34
N SER A 17 -14.31 -15.08 13.04
CA SER A 17 -12.97 -15.17 12.47
C SER A 17 -12.15 -13.98 12.99
N ALA A 18 -11.88 -13.98 14.29
CA ALA A 18 -10.86 -13.19 14.93
C ALA A 18 -9.72 -14.14 15.27
N VAL A 19 -9.14 -14.77 14.24
CA VAL A 19 -7.73 -15.17 14.32
C VAL A 19 -6.94 -13.87 14.27
N HIS A 20 -6.87 -13.18 15.41
CA HIS A 20 -5.73 -12.33 15.70
C HIS A 20 -4.59 -13.28 15.98
N ALA A 21 -3.94 -13.74 14.90
CA ALA A 21 -2.59 -14.21 15.02
C ALA A 21 -1.79 -13.01 15.57
N LYS A 22 -1.41 -13.11 16.84
CA LYS A 22 -0.35 -12.29 17.43
C LYS A 22 0.92 -12.62 16.64
N GLY A 23 1.12 -11.92 15.53
CA GLY A 23 2.44 -11.76 14.93
C GLY A 23 3.24 -10.86 15.85
N ASP A 24 4.53 -11.15 16.02
CA ASP A 24 5.50 -10.30 16.71
C ASP A 24 5.19 -8.81 16.49
N ASP A 25 5.36 -7.99 17.54
CA ASP A 25 5.30 -6.52 17.51
C ASP A 25 6.44 -5.94 16.64
N GLU A 26 6.51 -6.34 15.37
CA GLU A 26 7.42 -5.79 14.39
C GLU A 26 6.96 -4.39 14.03
N LYS A 27 7.92 -3.45 14.06
CA LYS A 27 7.64 -2.05 13.79
C LYS A 27 7.02 -1.91 12.39
N PRO A 28 5.91 -1.18 12.25
CA PRO A 28 5.25 -1.03 10.96
C PRO A 28 6.18 -0.31 9.99
N VAL A 29 6.27 -0.84 8.77
CA VAL A 29 6.97 -0.19 7.65
C VAL A 29 5.93 0.47 6.75
N TYR A 30 6.09 1.77 6.56
CA TYR A 30 5.21 2.59 5.72
C TYR A 30 5.85 2.76 4.36
N LEU A 31 5.04 2.64 3.30
CA LEU A 31 5.44 2.83 1.91
C LEU A 31 4.57 3.89 1.25
N PHE A 32 5.15 4.61 0.28
CA PHE A 32 4.40 5.15 -0.85
C PHE A 32 5.20 4.94 -2.13
N GLY A 33 4.51 4.89 -3.25
CA GLY A 33 5.11 4.80 -4.58
C GLY A 33 4.82 6.04 -5.42
N ALA A 34 5.71 6.31 -6.37
CA ALA A 34 5.51 7.29 -7.43
C ALA A 34 5.73 6.62 -8.79
N SER A 35 4.79 6.80 -9.72
CA SER A 35 4.86 6.31 -11.09
C SER A 35 4.85 7.46 -12.09
N PHE A 36 5.88 7.53 -12.93
CA PHE A 36 6.08 8.61 -13.89
C PHE A 36 6.53 8.08 -15.26
N ALA A 37 6.26 8.85 -16.31
CA ALA A 37 6.87 8.68 -17.62
C ALA A 37 7.51 10.01 -18.04
N PHE A 38 8.64 9.96 -18.74
CA PHE A 38 9.34 11.18 -19.17
C PHE A 38 8.50 12.05 -20.13
N SER A 39 7.67 11.40 -20.95
CA SER A 39 6.75 12.04 -21.88
C SER A 39 5.46 12.55 -21.24
N ASP A 40 5.18 12.18 -19.98
CA ASP A 40 3.94 12.53 -19.29
C ASP A 40 4.18 13.69 -18.31
N SER A 41 3.26 14.64 -18.26
CA SER A 41 3.27 15.73 -17.27
C SER A 41 2.68 15.29 -15.93
N VAL A 42 2.00 14.13 -15.87
CA VAL A 42 1.39 13.60 -14.65
C VAL A 42 2.27 12.55 -13.99
N VAL A 43 2.47 12.70 -12.68
CA VAL A 43 3.07 11.69 -11.79
C VAL A 43 1.99 11.16 -10.87
N TYR A 44 1.83 9.84 -10.83
CA TYR A 44 0.85 9.17 -9.96
C TYR A 44 1.52 8.74 -8.67
N PHE A 45 0.94 9.14 -7.55
CA PHE A 45 1.37 8.78 -6.21
C PHE A 45 0.38 7.75 -5.64
N THR A 46 0.89 6.81 -4.86
CA THR A 46 0.04 6.04 -3.94
C THR A 46 -0.14 6.81 -2.64
N GLU A 47 -1.14 6.46 -1.86
CA GLU A 47 -1.20 6.90 -0.46
C GLU A 47 0.00 6.36 0.33
N ILE A 48 0.38 7.08 1.40
CA ILE A 48 1.28 6.53 2.42
C ILE A 48 0.48 5.53 3.25
N MET A 49 0.89 4.27 3.23
CA MET A 49 0.21 3.20 3.94
C MET A 49 1.20 2.26 4.65
N PRO A 50 0.83 1.70 5.82
CA PRO A 50 1.58 0.59 6.40
C PRO A 50 1.41 -0.65 5.52
N VAL A 51 2.48 -1.43 5.37
CA VAL A 51 2.46 -2.69 4.62
C VAL A 51 2.73 -3.84 5.58
N GLU A 52 1.75 -4.71 5.74
CA GLU A 52 1.83 -5.83 6.67
C GLU A 52 2.94 -6.81 6.25
N GLY A 53 3.80 -7.18 7.20
CA GLY A 53 4.92 -8.09 6.94
C GLY A 53 6.06 -7.52 6.09
N ALA A 54 6.01 -6.24 5.72
CA ALA A 54 7.18 -5.54 5.18
C ALA A 54 8.22 -5.33 6.28
N LYS A 55 9.49 -5.62 5.98
CA LYS A 55 10.60 -5.53 6.95
C LYS A 55 11.75 -4.72 6.39
N LEU A 56 12.46 -4.05 7.29
CA LEU A 56 13.74 -3.43 6.98
C LEU A 56 14.87 -4.36 7.40
N ASP A 57 15.89 -4.48 6.56
CA ASP A 57 17.13 -5.14 6.91
C ASP A 57 17.77 -4.47 8.14
N ASP A 58 18.15 -5.24 9.15
CA ASP A 58 18.57 -4.69 10.43
C ASP A 58 19.85 -3.86 10.36
N LYS A 59 20.73 -4.17 9.41
CA LYS A 59 22.05 -3.54 9.26
C LYS A 59 21.98 -2.32 8.36
N THR A 60 21.40 -2.48 7.17
CA THR A 60 21.35 -1.46 6.12
C THR A 60 20.13 -0.54 6.24
N LYS A 61 19.11 -0.96 6.99
CA LYS A 61 17.78 -0.33 7.07
C LYS A 61 17.10 -0.21 5.71
N PHE A 62 17.47 -1.04 4.75
CA PHE A 62 16.80 -1.12 3.45
C PHE A 62 15.55 -1.98 3.52
N LEU A 63 14.55 -1.62 2.74
CA LEU A 63 13.35 -2.41 2.58
C LEU A 63 13.67 -3.74 1.87
N LEU A 64 13.39 -4.85 2.56
CA LEU A 64 13.49 -6.18 1.96
C LEU A 64 12.48 -6.31 0.82
N HIS A 65 12.88 -7.02 -0.25
CA HIS A 65 12.03 -7.23 -1.43
C HIS A 65 11.53 -5.94 -2.10
N ARG A 66 12.22 -4.80 -1.93
CA ARG A 66 11.82 -3.49 -2.48
C ARG A 66 11.40 -3.53 -3.96
N GLN A 67 12.08 -4.33 -4.76
CA GLN A 67 11.79 -4.49 -6.19
C GLN A 67 10.38 -5.04 -6.45
N TYR A 68 9.84 -5.92 -5.60
CA TYR A 68 8.51 -6.47 -5.75
C TYR A 68 7.44 -5.39 -5.63
N TYR A 69 7.51 -4.54 -4.61
CA TYR A 69 6.58 -3.40 -4.49
C TYR A 69 6.65 -2.44 -5.68
N ALA A 70 7.84 -2.25 -6.26
CA ALA A 70 7.99 -1.44 -7.47
C ALA A 70 7.33 -2.11 -8.70
N TYR A 71 7.43 -3.43 -8.81
CA TYR A 71 6.74 -4.20 -9.85
C TYR A 71 5.23 -4.19 -9.64
N GLU A 72 4.71 -4.33 -8.42
CA GLU A 72 3.27 -4.23 -8.13
C GLU A 72 2.69 -2.92 -8.65
N LEU A 73 3.33 -1.79 -8.33
CA LEU A 73 2.88 -0.48 -8.82
C LEU A 73 3.04 -0.36 -10.33
N LYS A 74 4.13 -0.87 -10.90
CA LYS A 74 4.34 -0.85 -12.36
C LYS A 74 3.25 -1.64 -13.08
N ASP A 75 2.94 -2.84 -12.61
CA ASP A 75 1.97 -3.73 -13.23
C ASP A 75 0.56 -3.19 -13.08
N TYR A 76 0.22 -2.62 -11.92
CA TYR A 76 -1.04 -1.87 -11.74
C TYR A 76 -1.22 -0.77 -12.80
N MET A 77 -0.19 0.05 -12.99
CA MET A 77 -0.26 1.12 -13.99
C MET A 77 -0.35 0.57 -15.41
N ASN A 78 0.36 -0.52 -15.72
CA ASN A 78 0.35 -1.12 -17.05
C ASN A 78 -1.00 -1.77 -17.39
N PHE A 79 -1.57 -2.56 -16.49
CA PHE A 79 -2.69 -3.45 -16.81
C PHE A 79 -4.05 -2.95 -16.29
N GLN A 80 -4.10 -2.19 -15.20
CA GLN A 80 -5.34 -1.73 -14.56
C GLN A 80 -5.66 -0.29 -14.95
N GLU A 81 -4.66 0.59 -14.99
CA GLU A 81 -4.82 1.96 -15.49
C GLU A 81 -4.57 2.08 -17.01
N ASN A 82 -4.10 1.00 -17.66
CA ASN A 82 -3.77 0.96 -19.09
C ASN A 82 -2.79 2.08 -19.52
N MET A 83 -1.79 2.36 -18.65
CA MET A 83 -0.74 3.36 -18.86
C MET A 83 0.64 2.68 -18.90
N PRO A 84 0.99 1.98 -20.00
CA PRO A 84 2.26 1.29 -20.11
C PRO A 84 3.47 2.24 -20.20
N GLY A 85 4.67 1.70 -19.98
CA GLY A 85 5.93 2.43 -20.19
C GLY A 85 6.30 3.40 -19.08
N ARG A 86 5.65 3.29 -17.91
CA ARG A 86 5.96 4.11 -16.74
C ARG A 86 7.06 3.48 -15.88
N THR A 87 7.87 4.34 -15.27
CA THR A 87 8.82 3.96 -14.23
C THR A 87 8.16 4.13 -12.86
N SER A 88 8.22 3.09 -12.03
CA SER A 88 7.67 3.10 -10.67
C SER A 88 8.79 3.04 -9.63
N VAL A 89 8.73 3.92 -8.63
CA VAL A 89 9.72 4.02 -7.55
C VAL A 89 9.01 3.95 -6.21
N ILE A 90 9.55 3.15 -5.29
CA ILE A 90 9.05 2.99 -3.93
C ILE A 90 9.93 3.72 -2.93
N TYR A 91 9.28 4.45 -2.04
CA TYR A 91 9.83 5.13 -0.89
C TYR A 91 9.26 4.50 0.39
N PHE A 92 10.08 4.40 1.42
CA PHE A 92 9.71 3.69 2.64
C PHE A 92 10.32 4.31 3.89
N SER A 93 9.69 4.08 5.03
CA SER A 93 10.26 4.34 6.35
C SER A 93 9.50 3.55 7.42
N ASP A 94 10.18 3.21 8.50
CA ASP A 94 9.58 2.81 9.79
C ASP A 94 8.90 3.99 10.55
N LYS A 95 8.98 5.21 10.02
CA LYS A 95 8.41 6.43 10.61
C LYS A 95 7.54 7.16 9.59
N ARG A 96 6.23 7.07 9.77
CA ARG A 96 5.24 7.74 8.89
C ARG A 96 5.52 9.23 8.68
N SER A 97 5.78 9.98 9.76
CA SER A 97 6.04 11.42 9.68
C SER A 97 7.33 11.79 8.93
N LYS A 98 8.34 10.91 8.93
CA LYS A 98 9.55 11.09 8.11
C LYS A 98 9.21 10.91 6.64
N LEU A 99 8.40 9.90 6.33
CA LEU A 99 7.98 9.58 4.97
C LEU A 99 7.07 10.67 4.38
N GLU A 100 6.11 11.18 5.16
CA GLU A 100 5.23 12.30 4.78
C GLU A 100 6.03 13.58 4.45
N LYS A 101 7.04 13.90 5.27
CA LYS A 101 7.95 15.04 4.98
C LYS A 101 8.75 14.82 3.68
N GLN A 102 9.15 13.59 3.40
CA GLN A 102 9.88 13.25 2.19
C GLN A 102 8.98 13.34 0.96
N GLU A 103 7.77 12.78 1.03
CA GLU A 103 6.76 12.88 -0.01
C GLU A 103 6.43 14.33 -0.33
N ALA A 104 6.17 15.17 0.69
CA ALA A 104 5.89 16.58 0.52
C ALA A 104 7.02 17.33 -0.20
N LYS A 105 8.29 17.01 0.12
CA LYS A 105 9.45 17.59 -0.58
C LYS A 105 9.50 17.18 -2.04
N ILE A 106 9.24 15.91 -2.34
CA ILE A 106 9.23 15.40 -3.72
C ILE A 106 8.08 16.04 -4.50
N ARG A 107 6.87 16.04 -3.95
CA ARG A 107 5.70 16.69 -4.55
C ARG A 107 5.96 18.17 -4.82
N LYS A 108 6.50 18.90 -3.84
CA LYS A 108 6.87 20.32 -4.01
C LYS A 108 7.84 20.53 -5.17
N ARG A 109 8.89 19.70 -5.25
CA ARG A 109 9.85 19.75 -6.35
C ARG A 109 9.17 19.48 -7.70
N LEU A 110 8.37 18.43 -7.80
CA LEU A 110 7.69 18.06 -9.04
C LEU A 110 6.77 19.17 -9.54
N VAL A 111 5.96 19.76 -8.65
CA VAL A 111 4.99 20.79 -9.02
C VAL A 111 5.66 22.14 -9.28
N GLU A 112 6.46 22.63 -8.34
CA GLU A 112 6.97 24.01 -8.41
C GLU A 112 8.21 24.16 -9.29
N LYS A 113 9.06 23.13 -9.36
CA LYS A 113 10.33 23.21 -10.12
C LYS A 113 10.27 22.53 -11.47
N GLU A 114 9.51 21.45 -11.59
CA GLU A 114 9.48 20.61 -12.80
C GLU A 114 8.17 20.76 -13.59
N GLY A 115 7.21 21.56 -13.09
CA GLY A 115 5.94 21.83 -13.76
C GLY A 115 5.05 20.58 -13.94
N LYS A 116 5.29 19.53 -13.16
CA LYS A 116 4.53 18.28 -13.21
C LYS A 116 3.24 18.39 -12.37
N THR A 117 2.21 17.67 -12.78
CA THR A 117 1.00 17.47 -11.98
C THR A 117 1.13 16.20 -11.18
N VAL A 118 0.80 16.24 -9.88
CA VAL A 118 0.74 15.04 -9.03
C VAL A 118 -0.70 14.62 -8.84
N ARG A 119 -1.01 13.34 -9.08
CA ARG A 119 -2.32 12.72 -8.82
C ARG A 119 -2.18 11.54 -7.88
N TYR A 120 -3.11 11.37 -6.97
CA TYR A 120 -3.14 10.21 -6.08
C TYR A 120 -4.03 9.12 -6.67
N LEU A 121 -3.58 7.86 -6.57
CA LEU A 121 -4.38 6.70 -6.93
C LEU A 121 -5.50 6.43 -5.90
N GLY A 122 -5.37 6.98 -4.69
CA GLY A 122 -6.31 6.77 -3.59
C GLY A 122 -6.43 5.29 -3.23
N ASP A 123 -7.65 4.87 -2.89
CA ASP A 123 -7.94 3.49 -2.47
C ASP A 123 -7.90 2.44 -3.59
N LYS A 124 -7.68 2.84 -4.84
CA LYS A 124 -7.64 1.91 -5.99
C LYS A 124 -6.41 0.99 -5.97
N PHE A 125 -5.34 1.41 -5.29
CA PHE A 125 -4.10 0.67 -5.21
C PHE A 125 -3.64 0.51 -3.76
N LYS A 126 -3.20 -0.70 -3.41
CA LYS A 126 -2.62 -1.04 -2.11
C LYS A 126 -1.47 -2.01 -2.31
N PHE A 127 -0.34 -1.77 -1.65
CA PHE A 127 0.78 -2.70 -1.66
C PHE A 127 0.40 -3.99 -0.94
N VAL A 128 0.86 -5.11 -1.48
CA VAL A 128 0.68 -6.42 -0.86
C VAL A 128 2.06 -6.97 -0.51
N LYS A 129 2.12 -7.78 0.54
CA LYS A 129 3.36 -8.46 0.91
C LYS A 129 3.72 -9.47 -0.20
N PRO A 130 4.98 -9.52 -0.65
CA PRO A 130 5.47 -10.58 -1.53
C PRO A 130 5.50 -11.95 -0.84
#